data_AF-A0AAW0MRI8-F1
#
_entry.id   AF-A0AAW0MRI8-F1
#
_cell.length_a   1.000
_cell.length_b   1.000
_cell.length_c   1.000
_cell.angle_alpha   90.00
_cell.angle_beta   90.00
_cell.angle_gamma   90.00
#
_symmetry.space_group_name_H-M   'P 1'
#
loop_
_entity.id
_entity.type
_entity.pdbx_description
1 polymer ?
#
loop_
_entity_poly.entity_id
_entity_poly.type
_entity_poly.pdbx_seq_one_letter_code
_entity_poly.pdbx_strand_id
1 'polypeptide(L)'
;MATRREVVSMNNRLSLTSAALQDHITKKLLLPSVYLSGYGHGLKCRRKSSSEIKNHQFDIGQELDTEREYVLDLSQTPLTLAERMGLVVGPHERLTEEQWSLVKVRSVQQGESAHPCAICKEEFQLKPQVLLSCSHVFHRACVQSFEKFSKQKCCPVCRKQQYETRVIHDAANLFRHQCAIRIQSWWRGYTIRKGYTNIKKTRCPTEKLLRRRFLEEKLQELNDSFVQYCHTDTEAFLTDIDHSLSSSRQVFKELERRHTPELQEDEWNRIQNQVIQRGVWDCPICLTALDTSSLTDRDAARPRSVYHKKLFQVK
;
A
#
# COMPACT_ATOMS: atom_id res chain seq x y z
N MET A 1 -25.36 90.26 -13.24
CA MET A 1 -23.97 89.74 -13.11
C MET A 1 -23.92 88.27 -12.62
N ALA A 2 -24.83 87.39 -13.07
CA ALA A 2 -24.86 85.99 -12.60
C ALA A 2 -24.17 84.97 -13.55
N THR A 3 -23.87 85.35 -14.79
CA THR A 3 -23.49 84.39 -15.85
C THR A 3 -22.03 83.90 -15.79
N ARG A 4 -21.10 84.67 -15.19
CA ARG A 4 -19.67 84.33 -15.24
C ARG A 4 -19.25 83.23 -14.25
N ARG A 5 -19.94 83.09 -13.11
CA ARG A 5 -19.66 82.06 -12.10
C ARG A 5 -20.17 80.68 -12.50
N GLU A 6 -21.32 80.62 -13.18
CA GLU A 6 -21.89 79.36 -13.67
C GLU A 6 -21.03 78.73 -14.78
N VAL A 7 -20.50 79.55 -15.69
CA VAL A 7 -19.62 79.07 -16.79
C VAL A 7 -18.30 78.49 -16.25
N VAL A 8 -17.71 79.10 -15.21
CA VAL A 8 -16.49 78.57 -14.56
C VAL A 8 -16.78 77.26 -13.82
N SER A 9 -17.94 77.15 -13.16
CA SER A 9 -18.36 75.92 -12.47
C SER A 9 -18.58 74.75 -13.45
N MET A 10 -19.15 75.02 -14.63
CA MET A 10 -19.36 74.01 -15.68
C MET A 10 -18.04 73.57 -16.34
N ASN A 11 -17.10 74.48 -16.59
CA ASN A 11 -15.77 74.13 -17.13
C ASN A 11 -14.93 73.32 -16.15
N ASN A 12 -15.06 73.58 -14.84
CA ASN A 12 -14.38 72.80 -13.80
C ASN A 12 -14.97 71.38 -13.69
N ARG A 13 -16.27 71.21 -13.90
CA ARG A 13 -16.91 69.89 -13.97
C ARG A 13 -16.45 69.10 -15.20
N LEU A 14 -16.40 69.74 -16.37
CA LEU A 14 -15.96 69.10 -17.63
C LEU A 14 -14.47 68.69 -17.60
N SER A 15 -13.60 69.50 -16.99
CA SER A 15 -12.19 69.15 -16.81
C SER A 15 -12.01 67.99 -15.84
N LEU A 16 -12.77 67.97 -14.74
CA LEU A 16 -12.74 66.86 -13.78
C LEU A 16 -13.25 65.54 -14.37
N THR A 17 -14.33 65.56 -15.14
CA THR A 17 -14.85 64.36 -15.83
C THR A 17 -13.88 63.85 -16.90
N SER A 18 -13.25 64.77 -17.65
CA SER A 18 -12.23 64.42 -18.65
C SER A 18 -11.00 63.78 -18.01
N ALA A 19 -10.50 64.35 -16.90
CA ALA A 19 -9.39 63.78 -16.14
C ALA A 19 -9.74 62.40 -15.55
N ALA A 20 -10.97 62.23 -15.05
CA ALA A 20 -11.45 60.96 -14.53
C ALA A 20 -11.49 59.87 -15.61
N LEU A 21 -11.97 60.19 -16.82
CA LEU A 21 -11.99 59.28 -17.97
C LEU A 21 -10.58 58.96 -18.49
N GLN A 22 -9.68 59.94 -18.54
CA GLN A 22 -8.31 59.74 -18.97
C GLN A 22 -7.54 58.83 -18.00
N ASP A 23 -7.74 58.97 -16.69
CA ASP A 23 -7.20 58.05 -15.67
C ASP A 23 -7.70 56.62 -15.89
N HIS A 24 -9.00 56.45 -16.16
CA HIS A 24 -9.60 55.15 -16.42
C HIS A 24 -9.03 54.48 -17.68
N ILE A 25 -8.97 55.19 -18.81
CA ILE A 25 -8.40 54.69 -20.06
C ILE A 25 -6.94 54.27 -19.85
N THR A 26 -6.15 55.09 -19.16
CA THR A 26 -4.74 54.81 -18.91
C THR A 26 -4.57 53.56 -18.06
N LYS A 27 -5.29 53.45 -16.94
CA LYS A 27 -5.14 52.34 -15.98
C LYS A 27 -5.76 51.03 -16.46
N LYS A 28 -6.91 51.07 -17.15
CA LYS A 28 -7.70 49.87 -17.49
C LYS A 28 -7.58 49.43 -18.95
N LEU A 29 -7.37 50.35 -19.90
CA LEU A 29 -7.36 50.02 -21.34
C LEU A 29 -5.95 50.00 -21.94
N LEU A 30 -5.04 50.84 -21.45
CA LEU A 30 -3.65 50.92 -21.97
C LEU A 30 -2.64 50.08 -21.16
N LEU A 31 -2.88 49.85 -19.86
CA LEU A 31 -2.08 48.99 -18.98
C LEU A 31 -2.58 47.54 -18.70
N PRO A 32 -3.45 46.87 -19.50
CA PRO A 32 -3.88 45.49 -19.22
C PRO A 32 -2.75 44.44 -19.15
N SER A 33 -1.59 44.69 -19.76
CA SER A 33 -0.61 43.61 -20.04
C SER A 33 0.40 43.30 -18.93
N VAL A 34 0.36 43.98 -17.79
CA VAL A 34 1.39 43.77 -16.73
C VAL A 34 0.90 42.88 -15.59
N TYR A 35 -0.42 42.69 -15.44
CA TYR A 35 -0.99 41.96 -14.29
C TYR A 35 -1.46 40.53 -14.62
N LEU A 36 -1.37 40.10 -15.88
CA LEU A 36 -1.69 38.73 -16.30
C LEU A 36 -0.47 37.79 -16.40
N SER A 37 0.72 38.26 -16.04
CA SER A 37 1.93 37.42 -15.95
C SER A 37 2.39 37.27 -14.50
N GLY A 38 1.69 36.42 -13.76
CA GLY A 38 2.09 36.02 -12.41
C GLY A 38 3.17 34.95 -12.44
N TYR A 39 4.39 35.29 -12.88
CA TYR A 39 5.64 34.61 -12.48
C TYR A 39 6.80 35.61 -12.61
N GLY A 40 7.26 36.17 -11.50
CA GLY A 40 8.38 37.11 -11.49
C GLY A 40 8.81 37.45 -10.08
N HIS A 41 9.87 36.79 -9.63
CA HIS A 41 10.56 37.04 -8.37
C HIS A 41 10.78 38.54 -8.14
N GLY A 42 10.29 39.04 -7.00
CA GLY A 42 10.63 40.36 -6.50
C GLY A 42 12.10 40.40 -6.09
N LEU A 43 12.97 40.89 -6.97
CA LEU A 43 14.31 41.35 -6.62
C LEU A 43 14.17 42.62 -5.77
N LYS A 44 14.11 42.45 -4.44
CA LYS A 44 14.45 43.52 -3.51
C LYS A 44 15.92 43.39 -3.15
N CYS A 45 16.75 44.27 -3.73
CA CYS A 45 18.06 44.60 -3.19
C CYS A 45 17.90 45.09 -1.74
N ARG A 46 18.28 44.26 -0.77
CA ARG A 46 18.42 44.64 0.63
C ARG A 46 19.90 44.63 0.99
N ARG A 47 20.37 45.80 1.41
CA ARG A 47 21.73 46.08 1.90
C ARG A 47 22.10 45.10 3.03
N LYS A 48 23.35 44.63 3.03
CA LYS A 48 23.95 43.77 4.05
C LYS A 48 24.01 44.49 5.41
N SER A 49 23.61 43.78 6.46
CA SER A 49 24.19 43.92 7.80
C SER A 49 24.09 42.57 8.54
N SER A 50 25.26 41.99 8.78
CA SER A 50 25.67 41.13 9.92
C SER A 50 24.64 40.18 10.56
N SER A 51 24.80 38.90 10.22
CA SER A 51 24.96 37.74 11.12
C SER A 51 24.47 37.81 12.57
N GLU A 52 23.34 37.15 12.84
CA GLU A 52 23.15 36.33 14.05
C GLU A 52 22.36 35.07 13.66
N ILE A 53 23.03 33.92 13.77
CA ILE A 53 22.43 32.59 13.60
C ILE A 53 21.75 32.25 14.92
N LYS A 54 20.42 32.30 14.97
CA LYS A 54 19.64 31.64 16.02
C LYS A 54 18.85 30.51 15.39
N ASN A 55 19.36 29.30 15.61
CA ASN A 55 18.66 28.04 15.40
C ASN A 55 17.33 28.10 16.16
N HIS A 56 16.20 28.08 15.46
CA HIS A 56 14.94 27.73 16.08
C HIS A 56 14.49 26.38 15.56
N GLN A 57 14.64 25.42 16.46
CA GLN A 57 14.09 24.08 16.50
C GLN A 57 12.67 24.03 15.94
N PHE A 58 12.43 23.06 15.05
CA PHE A 58 11.11 22.58 14.68
C PHE A 58 10.37 22.17 15.95
N ASP A 59 9.36 22.95 16.34
CA ASP A 59 8.40 22.54 17.36
C ASP A 59 7.18 21.94 16.65
N ILE A 60 7.11 20.61 16.73
CA ILE A 60 6.00 19.81 16.27
C ILE A 60 4.95 19.88 17.37
N GLY A 61 3.93 20.72 17.19
CA GLY A 61 2.73 20.63 18.00
C GLY A 61 2.02 21.96 18.24
N GLN A 62 1.05 22.25 17.37
CA GLN A 62 -0.25 22.89 17.64
C GLN A 62 -0.62 23.81 16.49
N GLU A 63 -1.31 23.27 15.50
CA GLU A 63 -2.34 24.03 14.80
C GLU A 63 -3.45 23.02 14.49
N LEU A 64 -4.53 23.11 15.26
CA LEU A 64 -5.81 22.56 14.88
C LEU A 64 -6.21 23.35 13.63
N ASP A 65 -5.82 22.83 12.47
CA ASP A 65 -6.08 23.38 11.15
C ASP A 65 -7.59 23.40 10.95
N THR A 66 -8.24 24.47 11.45
CA THR A 66 -9.55 24.84 10.97
C THR A 66 -9.35 25.10 9.49
N GLU A 67 -9.78 24.15 8.65
CA GLU A 67 -9.86 24.25 7.20
C GLU A 67 -10.72 25.48 6.83
N ARG A 68 -10.16 26.68 6.97
CA ARG A 68 -10.85 27.94 6.77
C ARG A 68 -10.97 28.15 5.28
N GLU A 69 -12.20 28.21 4.81
CA GLU A 69 -12.51 28.56 3.43
C GLU A 69 -12.08 30.01 3.16
N TYR A 70 -11.44 30.24 2.03
CA TYR A 70 -11.01 31.57 1.61
C TYR A 70 -11.26 31.79 0.12
N VAL A 71 -11.49 33.04 -0.25
CA VAL A 71 -11.66 33.48 -1.63
C VAL A 71 -10.28 33.59 -2.28
N LEU A 72 -10.10 32.97 -3.46
CA LEU A 72 -8.81 32.95 -4.16
C LEU A 72 -8.51 34.24 -4.94
N ASP A 73 -9.55 35.00 -5.31
CA ASP A 73 -9.41 36.17 -6.14
C ASP A 73 -8.81 37.36 -5.35
N LEU A 74 -7.55 37.70 -5.67
CA LEU A 74 -6.79 38.79 -5.06
C LEU A 74 -7.54 40.14 -5.15
N SER A 75 -7.29 41.02 -4.17
CA SER A 75 -7.83 42.39 -4.02
C SER A 75 -8.09 43.08 -5.36
N GLN A 76 -9.32 43.58 -5.55
CA GLN A 76 -9.67 44.40 -6.72
C GLN A 76 -8.60 45.47 -6.97
N THR A 77 -8.25 45.69 -8.24
CA THR A 77 -7.54 46.92 -8.62
C THR A 77 -8.32 48.11 -8.08
N PRO A 78 -7.69 49.09 -7.42
CA PRO A 78 -8.41 50.23 -6.83
C PRO A 78 -9.30 50.89 -7.88
N LEU A 79 -10.54 51.24 -7.50
CA LEU A 79 -11.51 51.86 -8.40
C LEU A 79 -10.91 53.11 -9.02
N THR A 80 -11.10 53.28 -10.33
CA THR A 80 -10.63 54.48 -11.02
C THR A 80 -11.52 55.66 -10.66
N LEU A 81 -11.02 56.89 -10.82
CA LEU A 81 -11.80 58.08 -10.51
C LEU A 81 -13.12 58.14 -11.31
N ALA A 82 -13.11 57.70 -12.58
CA ALA A 82 -14.34 57.60 -13.39
C ALA A 82 -15.38 56.62 -12.84
N GLU A 83 -14.95 55.47 -12.30
CA GLU A 83 -15.84 54.47 -11.70
C GLU A 83 -16.44 55.02 -10.40
N ARG A 84 -15.63 55.69 -9.58
CA ARG A 84 -16.10 56.36 -8.35
C ARG A 84 -17.06 57.51 -8.63
N MET A 85 -16.92 58.19 -9.77
CA MET A 85 -17.81 59.27 -10.22
C MET A 85 -19.04 58.76 -10.99
N GLY A 86 -19.20 57.44 -11.18
CA GLY A 86 -20.33 56.86 -11.90
C GLY A 86 -20.35 57.16 -13.41
N LEU A 87 -19.23 57.63 -13.99
CA LEU A 87 -19.09 57.86 -15.43
C LEU A 87 -18.89 56.56 -16.21
N VAL A 88 -18.36 55.54 -15.54
CA VAL A 88 -18.15 54.19 -16.06
C VAL A 88 -18.68 53.20 -15.03
N VAL A 89 -19.31 52.12 -15.49
CA VAL A 89 -19.76 51.04 -14.60
C VAL A 89 -18.54 50.44 -13.91
N GLY A 90 -18.49 50.55 -12.58
CA GLY A 90 -17.43 49.95 -11.78
C GLY A 90 -17.39 48.43 -11.93
N PRO A 91 -16.25 47.77 -11.62
CA PRO A 91 -16.18 46.32 -11.59
C PRO A 91 -17.27 45.74 -10.67
N HIS A 92 -17.82 44.58 -11.06
CA HIS A 92 -18.86 43.92 -10.27
C HIS A 92 -18.46 43.79 -8.80
N GLU A 93 -19.37 44.19 -7.92
CA GLU A 93 -19.19 44.10 -6.48
C GLU A 93 -19.01 42.63 -6.08
N ARG A 94 -18.05 42.37 -5.18
CA ARG A 94 -17.75 40.99 -4.78
C ARG A 94 -18.95 40.35 -4.11
N LEU A 95 -19.05 39.03 -4.20
CA LEU A 95 -20.02 38.32 -3.40
C LEU A 95 -19.70 38.51 -1.91
N THR A 96 -20.70 38.95 -1.14
CA THR A 96 -20.59 39.04 0.31
C THR A 96 -20.47 37.65 0.93
N GLU A 97 -19.97 37.55 2.17
CA GLU A 97 -19.86 36.26 2.86
C GLU A 97 -21.22 35.56 2.99
N GLU A 98 -22.30 36.33 3.17
CA GLU A 98 -23.67 35.83 3.17
C GLU A 98 -24.11 35.28 1.81
N GLN A 99 -23.72 35.93 0.72
CA GLN A 99 -24.01 35.41 -0.61
C GLN A 99 -23.23 34.12 -0.89
N TRP A 100 -21.98 34.03 -0.41
CA TRP A 100 -21.20 32.80 -0.49
C TRP A 100 -21.80 31.67 0.32
N SER A 101 -22.33 31.94 1.51
CA SER A 101 -23.03 30.92 2.30
C SER A 101 -24.26 30.39 1.54
N LEU A 102 -25.03 31.25 0.87
CA LEU A 102 -26.14 30.84 0.02
C LEU A 102 -25.70 30.00 -1.19
N VAL A 103 -24.60 30.38 -1.85
CA VAL A 103 -24.02 29.60 -2.95
C VAL A 103 -23.56 28.23 -2.46
N LYS A 104 -22.95 28.17 -1.26
CA LYS A 104 -22.54 26.93 -0.62
C LYS A 104 -23.73 26.04 -0.30
N VAL A 105 -24.79 26.58 0.31
CA VAL A 105 -26.03 25.84 0.61
C VAL A 105 -26.61 25.23 -0.67
N ARG A 106 -26.65 26.00 -1.77
CA ARG A 106 -27.12 25.48 -3.07
C ARG A 106 -26.26 24.34 -3.59
N SER A 107 -24.93 24.48 -3.53
CA SER A 107 -23.99 23.45 -3.97
C SER A 107 -24.11 22.16 -3.15
N VAL A 108 -24.29 22.28 -1.83
CA VAL A 108 -24.55 21.14 -0.94
C VAL A 108 -25.88 20.47 -1.25
N GLN A 109 -26.95 21.24 -1.48
CA GLN A 109 -28.27 20.71 -1.83
C GLN A 109 -28.24 19.95 -3.18
N GLN A 110 -27.45 20.42 -4.13
CA GLN A 110 -27.23 19.77 -5.41
C GLN A 110 -26.29 18.55 -5.31
N GLY A 111 -25.54 18.43 -4.22
CA GLY A 111 -24.59 17.33 -4.02
C GLY A 111 -23.34 17.45 -4.89
N GLU A 112 -22.92 18.66 -5.28
CA GLU A 112 -21.83 18.81 -6.27
C GLU A 112 -20.48 18.32 -5.77
N SER A 113 -20.23 18.36 -4.47
CA SER A 113 -19.04 17.79 -3.85
C SER A 113 -19.05 16.26 -3.81
N ALA A 114 -20.19 15.60 -4.03
CA ALA A 114 -20.32 14.15 -4.09
C ALA A 114 -20.15 13.60 -5.52
N HIS A 115 -20.43 14.42 -6.53
CA HIS A 115 -20.24 14.06 -7.93
C HIS A 115 -18.76 14.20 -8.34
N PRO A 116 -18.27 13.41 -9.32
CA PRO A 116 -16.91 13.56 -9.81
C PRO A 116 -16.72 14.89 -10.54
N CYS A 117 -15.50 15.40 -10.56
CA CYS A 117 -15.17 16.65 -11.23
C CYS A 117 -15.49 16.58 -12.72
N ALA A 118 -16.32 17.49 -13.25
CA ALA A 118 -16.75 17.42 -14.65
C ALA A 118 -15.63 17.65 -15.69
N ILE A 119 -14.45 18.15 -15.28
CA ILE A 119 -13.30 18.37 -16.17
C ILE A 119 -12.47 17.08 -16.32
N CYS A 120 -12.03 16.48 -15.21
CA CYS A 120 -11.17 15.28 -15.23
C CYS A 120 -11.93 13.95 -15.04
N LYS A 121 -13.22 14.01 -14.68
CA LYS A 121 -14.09 12.85 -14.37
C LYS A 121 -13.62 11.99 -13.20
N GLU A 122 -12.80 12.55 -12.31
CA GLU A 122 -12.33 11.88 -11.09
C GLU A 122 -13.06 12.41 -9.85
N GLU A 123 -13.19 11.55 -8.82
CA GLU A 123 -13.63 11.96 -7.48
C GLU A 123 -12.64 12.97 -6.84
N PHE A 124 -13.18 13.87 -6.02
CA PHE A 124 -12.37 14.91 -5.38
C PHE A 124 -11.41 14.39 -4.32
N GLN A 125 -11.84 13.41 -3.51
CA GLN A 125 -11.05 12.84 -2.41
C GLN A 125 -10.43 13.95 -1.52
N LEU A 126 -9.10 13.95 -1.36
CA LEU A 126 -8.36 14.96 -0.58
C LEU A 126 -7.77 16.09 -1.44
N LYS A 127 -8.06 16.12 -2.75
CA LYS A 127 -7.51 17.13 -3.65
C LYS A 127 -8.16 18.49 -3.37
N PRO A 128 -7.42 19.61 -3.51
CA PRO A 128 -7.97 20.94 -3.27
C PRO A 128 -9.07 21.26 -4.29
N GLN A 129 -10.22 21.66 -3.77
CA GLN A 129 -11.43 21.91 -4.53
C GLN A 129 -11.86 23.37 -4.42
N VAL A 130 -12.54 23.85 -5.45
CA VAL A 130 -12.99 25.24 -5.55
C VAL A 130 -14.47 25.27 -5.93
N LEU A 131 -15.20 26.14 -5.25
CA LEU A 131 -16.58 26.49 -5.52
C LEU A 131 -16.60 27.78 -6.33
N LEU A 132 -17.31 27.75 -7.46
CA LEU A 132 -17.54 28.93 -8.29
C LEU A 132 -18.80 29.68 -7.82
N SER A 133 -18.89 30.98 -8.13
CA SER A 133 -20.10 31.79 -7.88
C SER A 133 -21.37 31.28 -8.60
N CYS A 134 -21.21 30.37 -9.56
CA CYS A 134 -22.30 29.66 -10.23
C CYS A 134 -22.66 28.30 -9.57
N SER A 135 -22.26 28.06 -8.32
CA SER A 135 -22.50 26.85 -7.51
C SER A 135 -21.87 25.53 -7.98
N HIS A 136 -21.10 25.53 -9.07
CA HIS A 136 -20.37 24.34 -9.52
C HIS A 136 -19.03 24.16 -8.79
N VAL A 137 -18.64 22.90 -8.57
CA VAL A 137 -17.42 22.51 -7.85
C VAL A 137 -16.44 21.80 -8.79
N PHE A 138 -15.16 22.12 -8.65
CA PHE A 138 -14.09 21.51 -9.44
C PHE A 138 -12.79 21.40 -8.64
N HIS A 139 -11.83 20.63 -9.13
CA HIS A 139 -10.46 20.69 -8.61
C HIS A 139 -9.86 22.06 -8.93
N ARG A 140 -9.13 22.63 -7.98
CA ARG A 140 -8.36 23.87 -8.18
C ARG A 140 -7.46 23.76 -9.41
N ALA A 141 -6.74 22.66 -9.54
CA ALA A 141 -5.84 22.42 -10.66
C ALA A 141 -6.59 22.31 -12.00
N CYS A 142 -7.76 21.66 -12.03
CA CYS A 142 -8.53 21.50 -13.26
C CYS A 142 -9.08 22.83 -13.77
N VAL A 143 -9.60 23.70 -12.88
CA VAL A 143 -10.08 25.03 -13.26
C VAL A 143 -8.92 25.90 -13.77
N GLN A 144 -7.79 25.89 -13.05
CA GLN A 144 -6.60 26.64 -13.49
C GLN A 144 -6.09 26.20 -14.85
N SER A 145 -6.08 24.89 -15.13
CA SER A 145 -5.70 24.36 -16.44
C SER A 145 -6.71 24.74 -17.52
N PHE A 146 -8.01 24.69 -17.21
CA PHE A 146 -9.07 25.12 -18.12
C PHE A 146 -8.95 26.60 -18.49
N GLU A 147 -8.76 27.49 -17.51
CA GLU A 147 -8.58 28.93 -17.72
C GLU A 147 -7.35 29.23 -18.59
N LYS A 148 -6.23 28.52 -18.36
CA LYS A 148 -5.02 28.64 -19.18
C LYS A 148 -5.23 28.21 -20.62
N PHE A 149 -6.01 27.15 -20.83
CA PHE A 149 -6.29 26.61 -22.16
C PHE A 149 -7.31 27.45 -22.94
N SER A 150 -8.42 27.82 -22.31
CA SER A 150 -9.49 28.59 -22.94
C SER A 150 -9.14 30.07 -23.12
N LYS A 151 -8.15 30.57 -22.36
CA LYS A 151 -7.81 32.00 -22.24
C LYS A 151 -8.99 32.86 -21.77
N GLN A 152 -10.03 32.24 -21.21
CA GLN A 152 -11.25 32.88 -20.74
C GLN A 152 -11.66 32.32 -19.38
N LYS A 153 -11.99 33.21 -18.43
CA LYS A 153 -12.52 32.82 -17.11
C LYS A 153 -14.02 32.55 -17.22
N CYS A 154 -14.39 31.36 -17.69
CA CYS A 154 -15.78 30.92 -17.85
C CYS A 154 -16.02 29.52 -17.26
N CYS A 155 -17.20 29.30 -16.68
CA CYS A 155 -17.49 28.01 -16.06
C CYS A 155 -17.57 26.90 -17.12
N PRO A 156 -16.89 25.74 -16.95
CA PRO A 156 -16.96 24.64 -17.91
C PRO A 156 -18.36 24.07 -18.12
N VAL A 157 -19.24 24.17 -17.12
CA VAL A 157 -20.59 23.59 -17.15
C VAL A 157 -21.61 24.61 -17.66
N CYS A 158 -21.76 25.74 -16.97
CA CYS A 158 -22.80 26.73 -17.30
C CYS A 158 -22.32 27.93 -18.13
N ARG A 159 -21.03 27.98 -18.50
CA ARG A 159 -20.41 29.05 -19.31
C ARG A 159 -20.53 30.47 -18.73
N LYS A 160 -20.96 30.63 -17.47
CA LYS A 160 -20.98 31.93 -16.79
C LYS A 160 -19.57 32.51 -16.77
N GLN A 161 -19.42 33.73 -17.28
CA GLN A 161 -18.15 34.45 -17.35
C GLN A 161 -17.87 35.18 -16.03
N GLN A 162 -16.59 35.48 -15.80
CA GLN A 162 -16.13 36.32 -14.68
C GLN A 162 -16.65 35.84 -13.31
N TYR A 163 -16.63 34.53 -13.07
CA TYR A 163 -16.99 33.99 -11.77
C TYR A 163 -15.94 34.34 -10.71
N GLU A 164 -16.38 34.33 -9.46
CA GLU A 164 -15.49 34.34 -8.29
C GLU A 164 -15.23 32.91 -7.82
N THR A 165 -14.09 32.70 -7.16
CA THR A 165 -13.63 31.39 -6.71
C THR A 165 -13.39 31.35 -5.20
N ARG A 166 -13.94 30.32 -4.54
CA ARG A 166 -13.74 30.06 -3.10
C ARG A 166 -13.21 28.65 -2.90
N VAL A 167 -12.16 28.49 -2.10
CA VAL A 167 -11.68 27.15 -1.68
C VAL A 167 -12.66 26.57 -0.69
N ILE A 168 -13.07 25.32 -0.92
CA ILE A 168 -13.98 24.58 -0.03
C ILE A 168 -13.34 23.26 0.40
N HIS A 169 -13.86 22.59 1.43
CA HIS A 169 -13.34 21.29 1.90
C HIS A 169 -14.41 20.19 2.05
N ASP A 170 -15.63 20.46 1.59
CA ASP A 170 -16.78 19.56 1.66
C ASP A 170 -16.51 18.14 1.10
N ALA A 171 -15.92 17.96 -0.08
CA ALA A 171 -15.68 16.60 -0.59
C ALA A 171 -14.58 15.86 0.17
N ALA A 172 -13.57 16.59 0.68
CA ALA A 172 -12.55 16.01 1.57
C ALA A 172 -13.20 15.50 2.86
N ASN A 173 -14.16 16.25 3.41
CA ASN A 173 -14.92 15.82 4.58
C ASN A 173 -15.82 14.61 4.29
N LEU A 174 -16.50 14.59 3.15
CA LEU A 174 -17.26 13.42 2.69
C LEU A 174 -16.37 12.20 2.52
N PHE A 175 -15.19 12.35 1.90
CA PHE A 175 -14.24 11.27 1.71
C PHE A 175 -13.71 10.73 3.04
N ARG A 176 -13.31 11.60 3.98
CA ARG A 176 -12.92 11.20 5.33
C ARG A 176 -14.02 10.43 6.04
N HIS A 177 -15.28 10.88 5.90
CA HIS A 177 -16.43 10.18 6.47
C HIS A 177 -16.62 8.79 5.87
N GLN A 178 -16.52 8.65 4.54
CA GLN A 178 -16.58 7.36 3.86
C GLN A 178 -15.45 6.41 4.28
N CYS A 179 -14.22 6.92 4.41
CA CYS A 179 -13.09 6.16 4.94
C CYS A 179 -13.37 5.68 6.37
N ALA A 180 -13.88 6.55 7.24
CA ALA A 180 -14.25 6.20 8.60
C ALA A 180 -15.30 5.10 8.64
N ILE A 181 -16.37 5.20 7.83
CA ILE A 181 -17.40 4.15 7.72
C ILE A 181 -16.79 2.82 7.29
N ARG A 182 -15.89 2.82 6.30
CA ARG A 182 -15.21 1.59 5.82
C ARG A 182 -14.37 0.95 6.92
N ILE A 183 -13.57 1.74 7.64
CA ILE A 183 -12.75 1.24 8.74
C ILE A 183 -13.64 0.69 9.86
N GLN A 184 -14.68 1.44 10.23
CA GLN A 184 -15.61 1.04 11.29
C GLN A 184 -16.38 -0.24 10.93
N SER A 185 -16.85 -0.39 9.69
CA SER A 185 -17.58 -1.59 9.26
C SER A 185 -16.67 -2.83 9.27
N TRP A 186 -15.43 -2.68 8.81
CA TRP A 186 -14.41 -3.74 8.88
C TRP A 186 -14.08 -4.12 10.31
N TRP A 187 -13.86 -3.13 11.18
CA TRP A 187 -13.54 -3.36 12.59
C TRP A 187 -14.68 -4.05 13.35
N ARG A 188 -15.92 -3.59 13.14
CA ARG A 188 -17.12 -4.23 13.71
C ARG A 188 -17.22 -5.68 13.25
N GLY A 189 -17.03 -5.94 11.95
CA GLY A 189 -17.03 -7.30 11.40
C GLY A 189 -15.91 -8.17 11.98
N TYR A 190 -14.70 -7.63 12.12
CA TYR A 190 -13.57 -8.35 12.73
C TYR A 190 -13.83 -8.72 14.19
N THR A 191 -14.35 -7.78 14.98
CA THR A 191 -14.68 -7.99 16.39
C THR A 191 -15.66 -9.15 16.57
N ILE A 192 -16.73 -9.17 15.76
CA ILE A 192 -17.71 -10.26 15.78
C ILE A 192 -17.10 -11.59 15.36
N ARG A 193 -16.31 -11.63 14.27
CA ARG A 193 -15.66 -12.87 13.82
C ARG A 193 -14.70 -13.44 14.87
N LYS A 194 -13.92 -12.58 15.52
CA LYS A 194 -13.02 -12.97 16.62
C LYS A 194 -13.78 -13.51 17.84
N GLY A 195 -14.95 -12.94 18.16
CA GLY A 195 -15.83 -13.50 19.19
C GLY A 195 -16.46 -14.84 18.76
N TYR A 196 -16.90 -14.92 17.51
CA TYR A 196 -17.55 -16.10 16.94
C TYR A 196 -16.63 -17.33 16.90
N THR A 197 -15.32 -17.15 16.67
CA THR A 197 -14.37 -18.27 16.73
C THR A 197 -14.34 -18.93 18.11
N ASN A 198 -14.48 -18.17 19.20
CA ASN A 198 -14.55 -18.75 20.55
C ASN A 198 -15.89 -19.46 20.78
N ILE A 199 -17.00 -18.87 20.35
CA ILE A 199 -18.32 -19.49 20.44
C ILE A 199 -18.35 -20.81 19.65
N LYS A 200 -17.74 -20.87 18.46
CA LYS A 200 -17.64 -22.09 17.66
C LYS A 200 -16.89 -23.21 18.39
N LYS A 201 -15.92 -22.89 19.24
CA LYS A 201 -15.14 -23.87 20.02
C LYS A 201 -15.86 -24.36 21.28
N THR A 202 -16.71 -23.53 21.90
CA THR A 202 -17.34 -23.84 23.19
C THR A 202 -18.79 -24.30 23.08
N ARG A 203 -19.53 -23.77 22.10
CA ARG A 203 -20.97 -24.04 21.96
C ARG A 203 -21.22 -25.07 20.87
N CYS A 204 -21.91 -26.14 21.25
CA CYS A 204 -22.38 -27.17 20.32
C CYS A 204 -23.42 -26.60 19.33
N PRO A 205 -23.24 -26.75 18.01
CA PRO A 205 -24.22 -26.34 17.00
C PRO A 205 -25.54 -27.12 17.11
N THR A 206 -26.67 -26.47 16.75
CA THR A 206 -27.99 -27.12 16.71
C THR A 206 -28.16 -28.04 15.50
N GLU A 207 -27.59 -27.65 14.35
CA GLU A 207 -27.65 -28.40 13.10
C GLU A 207 -26.95 -29.75 13.18
N LYS A 208 -27.58 -30.81 12.67
CA LYS A 208 -27.10 -32.20 12.83
C LYS A 208 -25.69 -32.42 12.26
N LEU A 209 -25.41 -31.91 11.07
CA LEU A 209 -24.11 -32.09 10.39
C LEU A 209 -22.98 -31.32 11.08
N LEU A 210 -23.26 -30.09 11.52
CA LEU A 210 -22.29 -29.25 12.22
C LEU A 210 -22.03 -29.77 13.63
N ARG A 211 -23.06 -30.28 14.31
CA ARG A 211 -22.94 -30.97 15.59
C ARG A 211 -22.05 -32.21 15.49
N ARG A 212 -22.22 -33.03 14.45
CA ARG A 212 -21.35 -34.20 14.23
C ARG A 212 -19.89 -33.80 14.11
N ARG A 213 -19.56 -32.83 13.24
CA ARG A 213 -18.18 -32.34 13.07
C ARG A 213 -17.61 -31.74 14.36
N PHE A 214 -18.41 -30.97 15.09
CA PHE A 214 -18.00 -30.40 16.39
C PHE A 214 -17.65 -31.49 17.41
N LEU A 215 -18.48 -32.53 17.53
CA LEU A 215 -18.23 -33.64 18.44
C LEU A 215 -17.01 -34.47 18.01
N GLU A 216 -16.84 -34.68 16.71
CA GLU A 216 -15.68 -35.36 16.13
C GLU A 216 -14.37 -34.61 16.44
N GLU A 217 -14.32 -33.30 16.20
CA GLU A 217 -13.17 -32.46 16.57
C GLU A 217 -12.87 -32.53 18.08
N LYS A 218 -13.90 -32.54 18.93
CA LYS A 218 -13.73 -32.64 20.38
C LYS A 218 -13.26 -34.02 20.85
N LEU A 219 -13.75 -35.10 20.23
CA LEU A 219 -13.26 -36.45 20.49
C LEU A 219 -11.81 -36.60 20.05
N GLN A 220 -11.44 -36.02 18.91
CA GLN A 220 -10.06 -36.01 18.44
C GLN A 220 -9.15 -35.30 19.46
N GLU A 221 -9.53 -34.12 19.96
CA GLU A 221 -8.77 -33.39 20.99
C GLU A 221 -8.56 -34.21 22.27
N LEU A 222 -9.58 -34.96 22.71
CA LEU A 222 -9.46 -35.86 23.85
C LEU A 222 -8.60 -37.08 23.56
N ASN A 223 -8.72 -37.66 22.37
CA ASN A 223 -7.91 -38.80 21.95
C ASN A 223 -6.43 -38.41 21.84
N ASP A 224 -6.13 -37.26 21.23
CA ASP A 224 -4.77 -36.75 21.11
C ASP A 224 -4.17 -36.47 22.50
N SER A 225 -4.96 -35.87 23.41
CA SER A 225 -4.58 -35.67 24.81
C SER A 225 -4.33 -36.99 25.54
N PHE A 226 -5.18 -37.99 25.31
CA PHE A 226 -5.03 -39.32 25.89
C PHE A 226 -3.79 -40.05 25.35
N VAL A 227 -3.56 -40.02 24.04
CA VAL A 227 -2.36 -40.57 23.40
C VAL A 227 -1.12 -39.90 23.97
N GLN A 228 -1.14 -38.58 24.16
CA GLN A 228 -0.05 -37.85 24.78
C GLN A 228 0.20 -38.29 26.23
N TYR A 229 -0.85 -38.53 27.01
CA TYR A 229 -0.74 -39.03 28.38
C TYR A 229 -0.25 -40.49 28.45
N CYS A 230 -0.70 -41.32 27.50
CA CYS A 230 -0.39 -42.73 27.41
C CYS A 230 0.88 -43.05 26.61
N HIS A 231 1.58 -42.03 26.10
CA HIS A 231 2.89 -42.19 25.46
C HIS A 231 3.90 -42.64 26.52
N THR A 232 3.85 -43.93 26.84
CA THR A 232 5.03 -44.65 27.31
C THR A 232 6.08 -44.49 26.22
N ASP A 233 7.32 -44.26 26.63
CA ASP A 233 8.41 -43.91 25.72
C ASP A 233 8.89 -45.17 24.96
N THR A 234 7.97 -45.81 24.23
CA THR A 234 8.21 -47.04 23.48
C THR A 234 9.26 -46.81 22.41
N GLU A 235 9.25 -45.63 21.80
CA GLU A 235 10.27 -45.24 20.84
C GLU A 235 11.64 -45.10 21.52
N ALA A 236 11.74 -44.45 22.68
CA ALA A 236 13.01 -44.42 23.42
C ALA A 236 13.49 -45.82 23.81
N PHE A 237 12.59 -46.68 24.29
CA PHE A 237 12.90 -48.08 24.62
C PHE A 237 13.40 -48.87 23.40
N LEU A 238 12.75 -48.73 22.24
CA LEU A 238 13.18 -49.39 21.00
C LEU A 238 14.54 -48.84 20.53
N THR A 239 14.78 -47.54 20.66
CA THR A 239 16.09 -46.95 20.34
C THR A 239 17.21 -47.45 21.25
N ASP A 240 16.93 -47.69 22.54
CA ASP A 240 17.90 -48.26 23.48
C ASP A 240 18.24 -49.72 23.13
N ILE A 241 17.25 -50.51 22.69
CA ILE A 241 17.49 -51.87 22.18
C ILE A 241 18.38 -51.83 20.94
N ASP A 242 18.06 -50.98 19.97
CA ASP A 242 18.83 -50.88 18.73
C ASP A 242 20.27 -50.40 18.98
N HIS A 243 20.45 -49.48 19.93
CA HIS A 243 21.78 -49.05 20.36
C HIS A 243 22.56 -50.20 21.01
N SER A 244 21.91 -50.99 21.86
CA SER A 244 22.50 -52.15 22.53
C SER A 244 22.92 -53.24 21.53
N LEU A 245 22.07 -53.52 20.54
CA LEU A 245 22.36 -54.46 19.46
C LEU A 245 23.49 -53.96 18.55
N SER A 246 23.50 -52.67 18.24
CA SER A 246 24.55 -52.05 17.43
C SER A 246 25.91 -52.11 18.12
N SER A 247 25.94 -51.81 19.42
CA SER A 247 27.15 -51.92 20.25
C SER A 247 27.66 -53.36 20.29
N SER A 248 26.77 -54.34 20.47
CA SER A 248 27.13 -55.77 20.47
C SER A 248 27.72 -56.20 19.12
N ARG A 249 27.07 -55.81 18.01
CA ARG A 249 27.57 -56.09 16.65
C ARG A 249 28.94 -55.46 16.39
N GLN A 250 29.20 -54.28 16.93
CA GLN A 250 30.51 -53.64 16.80
C GLN A 250 31.61 -54.43 17.53
N VAL A 251 31.34 -54.92 18.74
CA VAL A 251 32.27 -55.81 19.46
C VAL A 251 32.57 -57.08 18.65
N PHE A 252 31.54 -57.71 18.07
CA PHE A 252 31.74 -58.89 17.21
C PHE A 252 32.59 -58.58 15.99
N LYS A 253 32.35 -57.45 15.31
CA LYS A 253 33.18 -57.00 14.17
C LYS A 253 34.64 -56.75 14.56
N GLU A 254 34.86 -56.14 15.73
CA GLU A 254 36.23 -55.90 16.23
C GLU A 254 36.94 -57.21 16.60
N LEU A 255 36.23 -58.16 17.20
CA LEU A 255 36.75 -59.49 17.51
C LEU A 255 37.13 -60.24 16.23
N GLU A 256 36.24 -60.23 15.24
CA GLU A 256 36.47 -60.82 13.92
C GLU A 256 37.71 -60.20 13.28
N ARG A 257 37.83 -58.86 13.29
CA ARG A 257 39.02 -58.15 12.79
C ARG A 257 40.32 -58.49 13.55
N ARG A 258 40.23 -58.89 14.83
CA ARG A 258 41.42 -59.26 15.64
C ARG A 258 41.81 -60.73 15.52
N HIS A 259 40.86 -61.63 15.26
CA HIS A 259 41.08 -63.08 15.28
C HIS A 259 40.96 -63.76 13.92
N THR A 260 40.56 -63.05 12.86
CA THR A 260 40.66 -63.53 11.49
C THR A 260 41.76 -62.78 10.76
N PRO A 261 42.99 -63.33 10.64
CA PRO A 261 43.87 -62.89 9.56
C PRO A 261 43.14 -63.12 8.24
N GLU A 262 43.13 -62.13 7.34
CA GLU A 262 42.70 -62.34 5.96
C GLU A 262 43.61 -63.43 5.38
N LEU A 263 43.12 -64.67 5.35
CA LEU A 263 43.84 -65.81 4.78
C LEU A 263 44.13 -65.48 3.32
N GLN A 264 45.41 -65.50 2.95
CA GLN A 264 45.86 -65.23 1.59
C GLN A 264 45.23 -66.28 0.64
N GLU A 265 44.94 -65.93 -0.62
CA GLU A 265 44.33 -66.89 -1.59
C GLU A 265 45.11 -68.21 -1.67
N ASP A 266 46.43 -68.16 -1.49
CA ASP A 266 47.30 -69.34 -1.45
C ASP A 266 47.04 -70.27 -0.26
N GLU A 267 46.63 -69.73 0.89
CA GLU A 267 46.24 -70.50 2.08
C GLU A 267 44.85 -71.13 1.90
N TRP A 268 43.90 -70.40 1.28
CA TRP A 268 42.61 -70.96 0.89
C TRP A 268 42.76 -72.13 -0.10
N ASN A 269 43.65 -72.00 -1.08
CA ASN A 269 43.96 -73.07 -2.02
C ASN A 269 44.56 -74.30 -1.31
N ARG A 270 45.42 -74.09 -0.30
CA ARG A 270 45.96 -75.19 0.52
C ARG A 270 44.88 -75.88 1.34
N ILE A 271 44.02 -75.13 2.01
CA ILE A 271 42.91 -75.68 2.80
C ILE A 271 41.95 -76.45 1.89
N GLN A 272 41.61 -75.90 0.72
CA GLN A 272 40.77 -76.55 -0.26
C GLN A 272 41.36 -77.88 -0.75
N ASN A 273 42.65 -77.90 -1.10
CA ASN A 273 43.35 -79.13 -1.47
C ASN A 273 43.38 -80.16 -0.33
N GLN A 274 43.51 -79.69 0.92
CA GLN A 274 43.50 -80.56 2.10
C GLN A 274 42.11 -81.18 2.35
N VAL A 275 41.02 -80.45 2.08
CA VAL A 275 39.65 -80.97 2.15
C VAL A 275 39.40 -82.02 1.05
N ILE A 276 39.85 -81.76 -0.17
CA ILE A 276 39.78 -82.71 -1.30
C ILE A 276 40.53 -84.01 -0.96
N GLN A 277 41.73 -83.92 -0.37
CA GLN A 277 42.51 -85.09 0.04
C GLN A 277 41.88 -85.90 1.19
N ARG A 278 41.12 -85.26 2.08
CA ARG A 278 40.39 -85.94 3.16
C ARG A 278 39.19 -86.73 2.65
N GLY A 279 38.76 -86.52 1.39
CA GLY A 279 37.73 -87.31 0.73
C GLY A 279 36.33 -87.20 1.35
N VAL A 280 36.07 -86.13 2.12
CA VAL A 280 34.75 -85.87 2.71
C VAL A 280 33.95 -85.06 1.71
N TRP A 281 33.08 -85.74 0.96
CA TRP A 281 32.25 -85.14 -0.09
C TRP A 281 30.83 -84.84 0.37
N ASP A 282 30.52 -85.06 1.65
CA ASP A 282 29.22 -84.76 2.24
C ASP A 282 29.31 -83.53 3.14
N CYS A 283 28.28 -82.68 3.08
CA CYS A 283 28.17 -81.52 3.97
C CYS A 283 28.06 -82.00 5.43
N PRO A 284 28.96 -81.59 6.35
CA PRO A 284 28.94 -82.08 7.73
C PRO A 284 27.74 -81.58 8.55
N ILE A 285 26.96 -80.61 8.03
CA ILE A 285 25.78 -80.05 8.72
C ILE A 285 24.51 -80.77 8.28
N CYS A 286 24.35 -81.04 6.98
CA CYS A 286 23.12 -81.64 6.42
C CYS A 286 23.33 -82.99 5.73
N LEU A 287 24.54 -83.56 5.76
CA LEU A 287 24.92 -84.87 5.24
C LEU A 287 24.60 -85.09 3.75
N THR A 288 24.51 -84.01 2.97
CA THR A 288 24.22 -84.03 1.52
C THR A 288 25.50 -83.92 0.70
N ALA A 289 25.63 -84.68 -0.38
CA ALA A 289 26.80 -84.67 -1.26
C ALA A 289 27.04 -83.30 -1.93
N LEU A 290 28.30 -82.85 -1.95
CA LEU A 290 28.75 -81.58 -2.53
C LEU A 290 29.21 -81.79 -3.99
N ASP A 291 28.69 -80.97 -4.92
CA ASP A 291 28.90 -81.12 -6.37
C ASP A 291 30.19 -80.41 -6.85
N THR A 292 30.97 -81.03 -7.74
CA THR A 292 32.38 -80.67 -8.07
C THR A 292 32.56 -79.70 -9.25
N SER A 293 31.48 -79.17 -9.81
CA SER A 293 31.46 -78.48 -11.11
C SER A 293 32.12 -77.09 -11.16
N SER A 294 32.62 -76.54 -10.06
CA SER A 294 33.15 -75.16 -9.98
C SER A 294 34.66 -75.02 -9.75
N LEU A 295 35.43 -76.13 -9.73
CA LEU A 295 36.87 -76.11 -9.44
C LEU A 295 37.79 -76.29 -10.66
N THR A 296 37.25 -76.49 -11.87
CA THR A 296 38.04 -76.76 -13.10
C THR A 296 37.86 -75.77 -14.25
N ASP A 297 36.92 -74.82 -14.17
CA ASP A 297 36.69 -73.80 -15.21
C ASP A 297 37.16 -72.41 -14.76
N ARG A 298 38.47 -72.13 -14.89
CA ARG A 298 39.01 -70.75 -14.85
C ARG A 298 39.78 -70.31 -16.10
N ASP A 299 39.75 -71.09 -17.18
CA ASP A 299 40.41 -70.74 -18.45
C ASP A 299 39.44 -70.74 -19.66
N ALA A 300 38.57 -69.72 -19.78
CA ALA A 300 38.06 -69.22 -21.08
C ALA A 300 37.19 -67.95 -20.94
N ALA A 301 37.80 -66.80 -21.22
CA ALA A 301 37.29 -65.51 -21.75
C ALA A 301 35.82 -65.02 -21.58
N ARG A 302 35.73 -63.89 -20.82
CA ARG A 302 34.99 -62.60 -21.05
C ARG A 302 33.45 -62.51 -20.83
N PRO A 303 32.88 -61.28 -20.63
CA PRO A 303 33.49 -59.94 -20.46
C PRO A 303 33.04 -59.14 -19.21
N ARG A 304 33.81 -58.09 -18.90
CA ARG A 304 33.45 -57.03 -17.94
C ARG A 304 32.11 -56.37 -18.33
N SER A 305 31.19 -56.28 -17.37
CA SER A 305 30.03 -55.37 -17.43
C SER A 305 30.00 -54.51 -16.17
N VAL A 306 29.90 -53.20 -16.40
CA VAL A 306 29.89 -52.10 -15.45
C VAL A 306 28.45 -51.86 -15.01
N TYR A 307 28.10 -51.97 -13.72
CA TYR A 307 26.98 -51.25 -13.10
C TYR A 307 27.26 -51.14 -11.58
N HIS A 308 27.63 -49.99 -11.01
CA HIS A 308 26.92 -48.73 -10.75
C HIS A 308 26.65 -48.60 -9.24
N LYS A 309 27.36 -47.66 -8.60
CA LYS A 309 27.00 -47.09 -7.30
C LYS A 309 25.54 -46.63 -7.34
N LYS A 310 24.74 -47.00 -6.34
CA LYS A 310 23.60 -46.19 -5.90
C LYS A 310 23.72 -45.94 -4.41
N LEU A 311 24.06 -44.68 -4.13
CA LEU A 311 23.83 -43.97 -2.88
C LEU A 311 22.34 -44.04 -2.52
N PHE A 312 22.02 -44.41 -1.29
CA PHE A 312 20.76 -44.04 -0.66
C PHE A 312 21.00 -42.77 0.14
N GLN A 313 20.36 -41.69 -0.28
CA GLN A 313 20.24 -40.47 0.50
C GLN A 313 18.84 -40.45 1.11
N VAL A 314 18.82 -40.12 2.39
CA VAL A 314 17.70 -39.91 3.29
C VAL A 314 16.70 -38.88 2.72
N LYS A 315 15.42 -39.17 2.90
CA LYS A 315 14.41 -38.17 3.30
C LYS A 315 13.74 -38.65 4.57
#